data_AF-A0A4R2B7R3-F1
#
_entry.id   AF-A0A4R2B7R3-F1
#
_cell.length_a   1.000
_cell.length_b   1.000
_cell.length_c   1.000
_cell.angle_alpha   90.00
_cell.angle_beta   90.00
_cell.angle_gamma   90.00
#
_symmetry.space_group_name_H-M   'P 1'
#
loop_
_entity.id
_entity.type
_entity.pdbx_description
1 polymer ?
#
loop_
_entity_poly.entity_id
_entity_poly.type
_entity_poly.pdbx_seq_one_letter_code
_entity_poly.pdbx_strand_id
1 'polypeptide(L)'
;MINTVKEYKLQNGEKLGNYLENEYASFKTEWSQIGNVVTFLVYVPGLRSPNIFKWEVKGDSIYSTNESAITVTPELNKTNLEIAENRNFIRGEDLMIHNYVKENYRENSQPIEVVFDEASKEFGLPQEDIEAIYLKVENTSYKKG
;
A
#
# COMPACT_ATOMS: atom_id res chain seq x y z
N MET A 1 14.00 9.50 -14.56
CA MET A 1 12.84 9.10 -13.73
C MET A 1 11.93 8.13 -14.46
N ILE A 2 11.50 8.41 -15.71
CA ILE A 2 10.82 7.39 -16.54
C ILE A 2 11.60 6.07 -16.56
N ASN A 3 12.92 6.12 -16.79
CA ASN A 3 13.76 4.91 -16.76
C ASN A 3 13.74 4.21 -15.40
N THR A 4 13.77 4.96 -14.29
CA THR A 4 13.65 4.40 -12.93
C THR A 4 12.39 3.55 -12.78
N VAL A 5 11.24 4.04 -13.26
CA VAL A 5 9.98 3.29 -13.25
C VAL A 5 10.01 2.13 -14.23
N LYS A 6 10.48 2.34 -15.47
CA LYS A 6 10.57 1.27 -16.46
C LYS A 6 11.47 0.12 -16.03
N GLU A 7 12.55 0.40 -15.31
CA GLU A 7 13.54 -0.59 -14.87
C GLU A 7 13.20 -1.25 -13.54
N TYR A 8 12.13 -0.79 -12.87
CA TYR A 8 11.61 -1.45 -11.68
C TYR A 8 11.34 -2.94 -11.98
N LYS A 9 11.85 -3.83 -11.12
CA LYS A 9 11.65 -5.27 -11.26
C LYS A 9 10.38 -5.68 -10.54
N LEU A 10 9.43 -6.20 -11.30
CA LEU A 10 8.23 -6.83 -10.78
C LEU A 10 8.58 -8.10 -9.98
N GLN A 11 7.61 -8.62 -9.23
CA GLN A 11 7.79 -9.85 -8.44
C GLN A 11 8.18 -11.07 -9.30
N ASN A 12 7.76 -11.08 -10.57
CA ASN A 12 8.14 -12.12 -11.55
C ASN A 12 9.57 -11.92 -12.12
N GLY A 13 10.29 -10.89 -11.70
CA GLY A 13 11.65 -10.54 -12.14
C GLY A 13 11.72 -9.72 -13.43
N GLU A 14 10.60 -9.50 -14.12
CA GLU A 14 10.54 -8.70 -15.35
C GLU A 14 10.61 -7.20 -15.06
N LYS A 15 11.21 -6.42 -15.97
CA LYS A 15 11.18 -4.96 -15.92
C LYS A 15 9.76 -4.47 -16.21
N LEU A 16 9.22 -3.58 -15.37
CA LEU A 16 7.87 -3.01 -15.51
C LEU A 16 7.61 -2.43 -16.91
N GLY A 17 8.61 -1.75 -17.49
CA GLY A 17 8.52 -1.20 -18.83
C GLY A 17 8.26 -2.27 -19.89
N ASN A 18 8.99 -3.39 -19.82
CA ASN A 18 8.85 -4.51 -20.75
C ASN A 18 7.49 -5.19 -20.57
N TYR A 19 7.10 -5.44 -19.32
CA TYR A 19 5.81 -6.05 -19.00
C TYR A 19 4.65 -5.27 -19.62
N LEU A 20 4.60 -3.94 -19.40
CA LEU A 20 3.53 -3.10 -19.93
C LEU A 20 3.56 -2.95 -21.46
N GLU A 21 4.75 -2.84 -22.06
CA GLU A 21 4.90 -2.75 -23.51
C GLU A 21 4.51 -4.05 -24.21
N ASN A 22 4.76 -5.20 -23.58
CA ASN A 22 4.30 -6.51 -24.07
C ASN A 22 2.79 -6.70 -23.89
N GLU A 23 2.26 -6.41 -22.70
CA GLU A 23 0.83 -6.55 -22.37
C GLU A 23 -0.06 -5.71 -23.31
N TYR A 24 0.40 -4.51 -23.65
CA TYR A 24 -0.35 -3.56 -24.49
C TYR A 24 0.24 -3.37 -25.89
N ALA A 25 1.01 -4.34 -26.40
CA ALA A 25 1.69 -4.27 -27.69
C ALA A 25 0.76 -4.02 -28.90
N SER A 26 -0.51 -4.40 -28.79
CA SER A 26 -1.52 -4.20 -29.84
C SER A 26 -2.15 -2.80 -29.85
N PHE A 27 -1.85 -1.98 -28.84
CA PHE A 27 -2.42 -0.64 -28.69
C PHE A 27 -1.35 0.43 -28.87
N LYS A 28 -1.79 1.65 -29.18
CA LYS A 28 -0.91 2.81 -29.08
C LYS A 28 -0.65 3.08 -27.60
N THR A 29 0.62 3.18 -27.22
CA THR A 29 1.05 3.46 -25.85
C THR A 29 1.96 4.68 -25.79
N GLU A 30 2.01 5.35 -24.65
CA GLU A 30 2.87 6.52 -24.44
C GLU A 30 3.34 6.60 -23.00
N TRP A 31 4.65 6.81 -22.81
CA TRP A 31 5.24 7.18 -21.53
C TRP A 31 5.40 8.70 -21.45
N SER A 32 4.94 9.31 -20.37
CA SER A 32 5.11 10.74 -20.10
C SER A 32 5.57 10.98 -18.66
N GLN A 33 6.14 12.15 -18.42
CA GLN A 33 6.56 12.57 -17.08
C GLN A 33 6.19 14.04 -16.86
N ILE A 34 5.59 14.32 -15.70
CA ILE A 34 5.28 15.67 -15.24
C ILE A 34 5.77 15.79 -13.79
N GLY A 35 6.79 16.63 -13.57
CA GLY A 35 7.45 16.74 -12.26
C GLY A 35 8.02 15.38 -11.83
N ASN A 36 7.56 14.89 -10.68
CA ASN A 36 7.95 13.61 -10.10
C ASN A 36 6.99 12.45 -10.45
N VAL A 37 5.98 12.70 -11.29
CA VAL A 37 4.98 11.71 -11.69
C VAL A 37 5.32 11.18 -13.08
N VAL A 38 5.46 9.86 -13.18
CA VAL A 38 5.60 9.11 -14.44
C VAL A 38 4.25 8.48 -14.77
N THR A 39 3.80 8.67 -16.00
CA THR A 39 2.52 8.17 -16.50
C THR A 39 2.73 7.28 -17.72
N PHE A 40 2.06 6.12 -17.74
CA PHE A 40 1.91 5.29 -18.92
C PHE A 40 0.45 5.35 -19.40
N LEU A 41 0.26 5.68 -20.67
CA LEU A 41 -1.04 5.84 -21.32
C LEU A 41 -1.24 4.73 -22.34
N VAL A 42 -2.40 4.10 -22.33
CA VAL A 42 -2.81 3.09 -23.32
C VAL A 42 -4.07 3.56 -24.03
N TYR A 43 -3.99 3.76 -25.34
CA TYR A 43 -5.09 4.22 -26.17
C TYR A 43 -5.82 3.02 -26.79
N VAL A 44 -6.86 2.54 -26.11
CA VAL A 44 -7.69 1.43 -26.57
C VAL A 44 -8.79 1.94 -27.51
N PRO A 45 -8.88 1.42 -28.76
CA PRO A 45 -9.97 1.77 -29.67
C PRO A 45 -11.35 1.52 -29.04
N GLY A 46 -12.23 2.52 -29.14
CA GLY A 46 -13.59 2.45 -28.57
C GLY A 46 -13.72 3.05 -27.17
N LEU A 47 -12.62 3.32 -26.45
CA LEU A 47 -12.66 4.09 -25.21
C LEU A 47 -12.53 5.59 -25.51
N ARG A 48 -13.27 6.42 -24.75
CA ARG A 48 -13.20 7.89 -24.87
C ARG A 48 -11.93 8.49 -24.28
N SER A 49 -11.32 7.79 -23.33
CA SER A 49 -10.13 8.22 -22.61
C SER A 49 -9.13 7.07 -22.58
N PRO A 50 -7.80 7.35 -22.57
CA PRO A 50 -6.81 6.31 -22.42
C PRO A 50 -6.89 5.67 -21.04
N ASN A 51 -6.48 4.41 -20.93
CA ASN A 51 -6.15 3.82 -19.64
C ASN A 51 -4.85 4.45 -19.14
N ILE A 52 -4.84 4.84 -17.87
CA ILE A 52 -3.75 5.65 -17.30
C ILE A 52 -3.15 4.89 -16.13
N PHE A 53 -1.83 4.73 -16.11
CA PHE A 53 -1.08 4.18 -15.01
C PHE A 53 -0.12 5.25 -14.49
N LYS A 54 -0.10 5.50 -13.18
CA LYS A 54 0.69 6.58 -12.59
C LYS A 54 1.57 6.11 -11.44
N TRP A 55 2.84 6.46 -11.52
CA TRP A 55 3.81 6.31 -10.44
C TRP A 55 4.39 7.67 -10.05
N GLU A 56 4.60 7.87 -8.76
CA GLU A 56 5.31 9.01 -8.20
C GLU A 56 6.69 8.54 -7.72
N VAL A 57 7.76 9.23 -8.10
CA VAL A 57 9.11 8.94 -7.63
C VAL A 57 9.52 9.97 -6.59
N LYS A 58 9.97 9.55 -5.41
CA LYS A 58 10.50 10.44 -4.36
C LYS A 58 11.84 9.90 -3.86
N GLY A 59 12.93 10.60 -4.19
CA GLY A 59 14.28 10.08 -3.96
C GLY A 59 14.48 8.78 -4.73
N ASP A 60 14.83 7.72 -4.01
CA ASP A 60 15.03 6.37 -4.56
C ASP A 60 13.75 5.50 -4.53
N SER A 61 12.65 6.00 -3.97
CA SER A 61 11.40 5.27 -3.83
C SER A 61 10.43 5.53 -4.99
N ILE A 62 9.69 4.49 -5.39
CA ILE A 62 8.63 4.55 -6.41
C ILE A 62 7.30 4.19 -5.74
N TYR A 63 6.25 4.97 -6.02
CA TYR A 63 4.93 4.79 -5.44
C TYR A 63 3.85 4.73 -6.52
N SER A 64 3.04 3.69 -6.54
CA SER A 64 1.82 3.60 -7.35
C SER A 64 0.77 4.55 -6.80
N THR A 65 0.23 5.42 -7.66
CA THR A 65 -0.66 6.53 -7.24
C THR A 65 -2.09 6.43 -7.75
N ASN A 66 -2.41 5.40 -8.54
CA ASN A 66 -3.77 5.09 -8.95
C ASN A 66 -4.01 3.59 -9.02
N GLU A 67 -5.27 3.18 -9.06
CA GLU A 67 -5.69 1.77 -9.04
C GLU A 67 -5.03 0.93 -10.14
N SER A 68 -4.96 1.46 -11.37
CA SER A 68 -4.32 0.74 -12.48
C SER A 68 -2.84 0.45 -12.24
N ALA A 69 -2.08 1.42 -11.70
CA ALA A 69 -0.69 1.18 -11.32
C ALA A 69 -0.56 0.23 -10.12
N ILE A 70 -1.48 0.32 -9.15
CA ILE A 70 -1.54 -0.59 -7.99
C ILE A 70 -1.81 -2.03 -8.44
N THR A 71 -2.64 -2.26 -9.46
CA THR A 71 -2.88 -3.62 -9.98
C THR A 71 -1.61 -4.26 -10.53
N VAL A 72 -0.73 -3.48 -11.17
CA VAL A 72 0.51 -3.98 -11.79
C VAL A 72 1.67 -4.05 -10.79
N THR A 73 1.70 -3.11 -9.83
CA THR A 73 2.75 -2.98 -8.81
C THR A 73 2.10 -2.77 -7.44
N PRO A 74 1.42 -3.81 -6.90
CA PRO A 74 0.66 -3.70 -5.65
C PRO A 74 1.56 -3.44 -4.43
N GLU A 75 2.80 -3.93 -4.46
CA GLU A 75 3.82 -3.69 -3.46
C GLU A 75 4.29 -2.22 -3.41
N LEU A 76 4.12 -1.48 -4.51
CA LEU A 76 4.41 -0.05 -4.58
C LEU A 76 3.22 0.82 -4.18
N ASN A 77 2.11 0.23 -3.73
CA ASN A 77 0.95 1.00 -3.29
C ASN A 77 1.35 2.01 -2.20
N LYS A 78 1.24 3.30 -2.54
CA LYS A 78 1.66 4.41 -1.68
C LYS A 78 1.09 4.31 -0.28
N THR A 79 -0.20 4.01 -0.16
CA THR A 79 -0.86 3.89 1.14
C THR A 79 -0.26 2.76 1.96
N ASN A 80 0.02 1.60 1.34
CA ASN A 80 0.63 0.47 2.04
C ASN A 80 2.07 0.77 2.47
N LEU A 81 2.84 1.43 1.60
CA LEU A 81 4.21 1.84 1.91
C LEU A 81 4.25 2.90 3.02
N GLU A 82 3.37 3.90 2.97
CA GLU A 82 3.26 4.91 4.02
C GLU A 82 2.82 4.29 5.36
N ILE A 83 1.88 3.33 5.35
CA ILE A 83 1.50 2.57 6.55
C ILE A 83 2.70 1.78 7.09
N ALA A 84 3.43 1.08 6.24
CA ALA A 84 4.60 0.30 6.64
C ALA A 84 5.71 1.20 7.23
N GLU A 85 5.99 2.34 6.60
CA GLU A 85 6.93 3.34 7.10
C GLU A 85 6.47 3.90 8.46
N ASN A 86 5.19 4.27 8.60
CA ASN A 86 4.66 4.80 9.86
C ASN A 86 4.77 3.77 11.01
N ARG A 87 4.56 2.49 10.70
CA ARG A 87 4.66 1.39 11.67
C ARG A 87 6.09 1.20 12.19
N ASN A 88 7.12 1.57 11.44
CA ASN A 88 8.52 1.50 11.93
C ASN A 88 8.80 2.45 13.11
N PHE A 89 7.95 3.47 13.33
CA PHE A 89 8.07 4.39 14.47
C PHE A 89 7.28 3.94 15.69
N ILE A 90 6.55 2.82 15.58
CA ILE A 90 5.73 2.27 16.66
C ILE A 90 6.58 1.24 17.43
N ARG A 91 6.46 1.24 18.76
CA ARG A 91 7.14 0.25 19.60
C ARG A 91 6.69 -1.16 19.20
N GLY A 92 7.62 -2.11 19.18
CA GLY A 92 7.32 -3.50 18.79
C GLY A 92 6.20 -4.14 19.62
N GLU A 93 6.16 -3.84 20.91
CA GLU A 93 5.13 -4.30 21.85
C GLU A 93 3.73 -3.72 21.52
N ASP A 94 3.62 -2.41 21.28
CA ASP A 94 2.39 -1.75 20.83
C ASP A 94 1.88 -2.37 19.50
N LEU A 95 2.79 -2.68 18.56
CA LEU A 95 2.46 -3.35 17.31
C LEU A 95 1.96 -4.79 17.51
N MET A 96 2.56 -5.55 18.44
CA MET A 96 2.13 -6.91 18.75
C MET A 96 0.70 -6.92 19.30
N ILE A 97 0.40 -6.04 20.27
CA ILE A 97 -0.94 -5.90 20.86
C ILE A 97 -1.96 -5.52 19.77
N HIS A 98 -1.64 -4.51 18.96
CA HIS A 98 -2.52 -4.10 17.85
C HIS A 98 -2.77 -5.24 16.85
N ASN A 99 -1.73 -5.98 16.45
CA ASN A 99 -1.88 -7.07 15.50
C ASN A 99 -2.73 -8.21 16.07
N TYR A 100 -2.51 -8.58 17.33
CA TYR A 100 -3.32 -9.58 18.02
C TYR A 100 -4.80 -9.21 18.00
N VAL A 101 -5.14 -7.96 18.35
CA VAL A 101 -6.53 -7.49 18.33
C VAL A 101 -7.10 -7.53 16.91
N LYS A 102 -6.35 -7.06 15.91
CA LYS A 102 -6.81 -6.97 14.52
C LYS A 102 -7.02 -8.35 13.88
N GLU A 103 -6.14 -9.30 14.17
CA GLU A 103 -6.23 -10.68 13.69
C GLU A 103 -7.45 -11.38 14.32
N ASN A 104 -7.59 -11.34 15.65
CA ASN A 104 -8.72 -11.99 16.33
C ASN A 104 -10.09 -11.36 15.99
N TYR A 105 -10.16 -10.03 15.87
CA TYR A 105 -11.38 -9.35 15.43
C TYR A 105 -11.80 -9.78 14.01
N ARG A 106 -10.83 -9.93 13.10
CA ARG A 106 -11.08 -10.28 11.69
C ARG A 106 -11.38 -11.77 11.51
N GLU A 107 -10.64 -12.65 12.17
CA GLU A 107 -10.73 -14.10 12.00
C GLU A 107 -11.93 -14.70 12.73
N ASN A 108 -12.23 -14.22 13.94
CA ASN A 108 -13.28 -14.80 14.77
C ASN A 108 -14.62 -14.09 14.65
N SER A 109 -14.68 -12.94 13.93
CA SER A 109 -15.88 -12.10 13.83
C SER A 109 -16.50 -11.77 15.20
N GLN A 110 -15.65 -11.68 16.24
CA GLN A 110 -16.06 -11.37 17.60
C GLN A 110 -16.30 -9.86 17.77
N PRO A 111 -17.17 -9.43 18.71
CA PRO A 111 -17.23 -8.04 19.12
C PRO A 111 -15.85 -7.56 19.60
N ILE A 112 -15.47 -6.33 19.23
CA ILE A 112 -14.12 -5.81 19.51
C ILE A 112 -13.84 -5.73 21.01
N GLU A 113 -14.87 -5.53 21.83
CA GLU A 113 -14.78 -5.50 23.29
C GLU A 113 -14.36 -6.85 23.88
N VAL A 114 -14.81 -7.96 23.28
CA VAL A 114 -14.40 -9.31 23.69
C VAL A 114 -12.93 -9.52 23.36
N VAL A 115 -12.49 -9.06 22.18
CA VAL A 115 -11.09 -9.16 21.75
C VAL A 115 -10.17 -8.30 22.63
N PHE A 116 -10.62 -7.14 23.10
CA PHE A 116 -9.87 -6.33 24.05
C PHE A 116 -9.72 -7.00 25.42
N ASP A 117 -10.77 -7.67 25.93
CA ASP A 117 -10.67 -8.45 27.17
C ASP A 117 -9.72 -9.66 27.03
N GLU A 118 -9.75 -10.34 25.88
CA GLU A 118 -8.80 -11.42 25.58
C GLU A 118 -7.35 -10.92 25.51
N ALA A 119 -7.11 -9.81 24.80
CA ALA A 119 -5.80 -9.18 24.72
C ALA A 119 -5.31 -8.66 26.09
N SER A 120 -6.20 -8.11 26.92
CA SER A 120 -5.89 -7.70 28.29
C SER A 120 -5.33 -8.86 29.11
N LYS A 121 -5.93 -10.06 28.99
CA LYS A 121 -5.46 -11.28 29.65
C LYS A 121 -4.13 -11.78 29.08
N GLU A 122 -3.96 -11.75 27.75
CA GLU A 122 -2.75 -12.23 27.07
C GLU A 122 -1.53 -11.37 27.40
N PHE A 123 -1.69 -10.04 27.38
CA PHE A 123 -0.58 -9.09 27.56
C PHE A 123 -0.45 -8.57 29.00
N GLY A 124 -1.37 -8.92 29.90
CA GLY A 124 -1.33 -8.54 31.31
C GLY A 124 -1.52 -7.04 31.56
N LEU A 125 -2.22 -6.35 30.65
CA LEU A 125 -2.49 -4.91 30.72
C LEU A 125 -3.98 -4.66 30.95
N PRO A 126 -4.36 -3.57 31.65
CA PRO A 126 -5.76 -3.14 31.72
C PRO A 126 -6.40 -3.01 30.33
N GLN A 127 -7.68 -3.36 30.21
CA GLN A 127 -8.40 -3.27 28.95
C GLN A 127 -8.38 -1.85 28.34
N GLU A 128 -8.48 -0.82 29.18
CA GLU A 128 -8.39 0.58 28.76
C GLU A 128 -7.04 0.90 28.11
N ASP A 129 -5.94 0.31 28.61
CA ASP A 129 -4.60 0.48 28.04
C ASP A 129 -4.46 -0.26 26.71
N ILE A 130 -5.05 -1.46 26.58
CA ILE A 130 -5.12 -2.20 25.31
C ILE A 130 -5.86 -1.39 24.24
N GLU A 131 -7.02 -0.85 24.58
CA GLU A 131 -7.82 -0.01 23.68
C GLU A 131 -7.04 1.25 23.28
N ALA A 132 -6.42 1.94 24.24
CA ALA A 132 -5.59 3.10 23.98
C ALA A 132 -4.41 2.79 23.04
N ILE A 133 -3.73 1.66 23.25
CA ILE A 133 -2.65 1.19 22.37
C ILE A 133 -3.18 0.90 20.97
N TYR A 134 -4.28 0.16 20.85
CA TYR A 134 -4.90 -0.16 19.56
C TYR A 134 -5.23 1.11 18.76
N LEU A 135 -5.92 2.08 19.39
CA LEU A 135 -6.28 3.36 18.76
C LEU A 135 -5.04 4.20 18.41
N LYS A 136 -4.04 4.25 19.28
CA LYS A 136 -2.78 4.95 19.04
C LYS A 136 -2.06 4.38 17.81
N VAL A 137 -2.00 3.05 17.68
CA VAL A 137 -1.36 2.39 16.53
C VAL A 137 -2.14 2.63 15.24
N GLU A 138 -3.48 2.58 15.26
CA GLU A 138 -4.31 2.92 14.09
C GLU A 138 -4.12 4.39 13.67
N ASN A 139 -4.17 5.35 14.60
CA ASN A 139 -3.98 6.77 14.28
C ASN A 139 -2.58 7.05 13.72
N THR A 140 -1.55 6.43 14.31
CA THR A 140 -0.15 6.58 13.85
C THR A 140 0.05 5.94 12.48
N SER A 141 -0.48 4.74 12.27
CA SER A 141 -0.31 3.99 11.02
C SER A 141 -0.99 4.67 9.83
N TYR A 142 -2.19 5.21 10.04
CA TYR A 142 -3.03 5.77 8.97
C TYR A 142 -3.02 7.31 8.89
N LYS A 143 -2.17 8.00 9.68
CA LYS A 143 -2.14 9.47 9.80
C LYS A 143 -3.54 10.09 9.90
N LYS A 144 -4.43 9.46 10.66
CA LYS A 144 -5.72 10.05 11.01
C LYS A 144 -5.45 11.08 12.12
N GLY A 145 -5.08 12.29 11.70
CA GLY A 145 -4.93 13.49 12.53
C GLY A 145 -5.92 14.55 12.10
#